data_AF-A0A6N8U1F9-F1
#
_entry.id   AF-A0A6N8U1F9-F1
#
_cell.length_a   1.000
_cell.length_b   1.000
_cell.length_c   1.000
_cell.angle_alpha   90.00
_cell.angle_beta   90.00
_cell.angle_gamma   90.00
#
_symmetry.space_group_name_H-M   'P 1'
#
loop_
_entity.id
_entity.type
_entity.pdbx_description
1 polymer ?
#
loop_
_entity_poly.entity_id
_entity_poly.type
_entity_poly.pdbx_seq_one_letter_code
_entity_poly.pdbx_strand_id
1 'polypeptide(L)'
;MKQYQFKLSVDSNRKVLAIEDKNNEAVGYVEKAVLKNCEEQNTYSYTSIRGTTVILGLKRRRFKDMNISKYIIVTDDAQHVFKEKPGRNLIQFKVVGQLDEHYMKVEENSDGDMEAHIDKKYVATVKEKGADGNTAIMADSELDDLSMKFGIIVLMYFMYKLYKRETWDVAKLLE
;
A
#
# COMPACT_ATOMS: atom_id res chain seq x y z
N MET A 1 -5.93 -16.24 10.03
CA MET A 1 -4.87 -15.65 9.18
C MET A 1 -5.08 -16.06 7.73
N LYS A 2 -5.21 -15.08 6.84
CA LYS A 2 -5.19 -15.24 5.38
C LYS A 2 -3.79 -14.89 4.85
N GLN A 3 -3.40 -15.45 3.71
CA GLN A 3 -2.12 -15.17 3.07
C GLN A 3 -2.34 -14.81 1.61
N TYR A 4 -1.65 -13.76 1.15
CA TYR A 4 -1.61 -13.32 -0.23
C TYR A 4 -0.18 -13.11 -0.70
N GLN A 5 -0.01 -13.02 -2.01
CA GLN A 5 1.27 -12.73 -2.64
C GLN A 5 1.13 -11.75 -3.80
N PHE A 6 2.16 -10.94 -3.99
CA PHE A 6 2.31 -10.11 -5.16
C PHE A 6 2.88 -10.96 -6.30
N LYS A 7 2.25 -10.91 -7.48
CA LYS A 7 2.73 -11.64 -8.65
C LYS A 7 2.54 -10.80 -9.90
N LEU A 8 3.63 -10.63 -10.63
CA LEU A 8 3.59 -9.91 -11.90
C LEU A 8 2.71 -10.68 -12.89
N SER A 9 1.74 -10.00 -13.46
CA SER A 9 0.89 -10.53 -14.53
C SER A 9 0.94 -9.58 -15.73
N VAL A 10 0.84 -10.15 -16.93
CA VAL A 10 0.71 -9.38 -18.16
C VAL A 10 -0.67 -9.65 -18.70
N ASP A 11 -1.55 -8.66 -18.62
CA ASP A 11 -2.89 -8.74 -19.19
C ASP A 11 -2.98 -7.79 -20.38
N SER A 12 -3.36 -8.32 -21.55
CA SER A 12 -3.85 -7.52 -22.69
C SER A 12 -3.03 -6.26 -23.02
N ASN A 13 -1.70 -6.39 -23.13
CA ASN A 13 -0.70 -5.34 -23.38
C ASN A 13 -0.39 -4.36 -22.23
N ARG A 14 -0.81 -4.64 -20.99
CA ARG A 14 -0.44 -3.87 -19.80
C ARG A 14 0.16 -4.77 -18.74
N LYS A 15 1.24 -4.29 -18.10
CA LYS A 15 1.83 -4.97 -16.94
C LYS A 15 1.03 -4.55 -15.71
N VAL A 16 0.44 -5.54 -15.06
CA VAL A 16 -0.33 -5.35 -13.82
C VAL A 16 0.28 -6.23 -12.74
N LEU A 17 0.13 -5.83 -11.50
CA LEU A 17 0.58 -6.63 -10.37
C LEU A 17 -0.62 -7.28 -9.72
N ALA A 18 -0.80 -8.58 -9.93
CA ALA A 18 -1.86 -9.34 -9.30
C ALA A 18 -1.54 -9.57 -7.83
N ILE A 19 -2.55 -9.41 -6.98
CA ILE A 19 -2.54 -9.88 -5.60
C ILE A 19 -3.29 -11.20 -5.60
N GLU A 20 -2.58 -12.31 -5.38
CA GLU A 20 -3.14 -13.65 -5.40
C GLU A 20 -3.29 -14.21 -3.98
N ASP A 21 -4.34 -14.98 -3.74
CA ASP A 21 -4.52 -15.75 -2.51
C ASP A 21 -3.67 -17.03 -2.50
N LYS A 22 -3.84 -17.87 -1.47
CA LYS A 22 -3.15 -19.16 -1.34
C LYS A 22 -3.47 -20.19 -2.44
N ASN A 23 -4.57 -20.01 -3.16
CA ASN A 23 -5.01 -20.88 -4.24
C ASN A 23 -4.54 -20.36 -5.61
N ASN A 24 -3.76 -19.27 -5.63
CA ASN A 24 -3.37 -18.52 -6.82
C ASN A 24 -4.55 -17.84 -7.54
N GLU A 25 -5.64 -17.57 -6.83
CA GLU A 25 -6.75 -16.78 -7.35
C GLU A 25 -6.48 -15.29 -7.09
N ALA A 26 -6.62 -14.46 -8.12
CA ALA A 26 -6.45 -13.03 -7.97
C ALA A 26 -7.59 -12.43 -7.13
N VAL A 27 -7.26 -11.64 -6.12
CA VAL A 27 -8.20 -10.86 -5.30
C VAL A 27 -8.22 -9.38 -5.70
N GLY A 28 -7.21 -8.93 -6.44
CA GLY A 28 -7.18 -7.62 -7.07
C GLY A 28 -5.88 -7.36 -7.82
N TYR A 29 -5.78 -6.16 -8.41
CA TYR A 29 -4.69 -5.76 -9.28
C TYR A 29 -4.17 -4.39 -8.90
N VAL A 30 -2.85 -4.20 -8.98
CA VAL A 30 -2.19 -2.91 -8.81
C VAL A 30 -1.65 -2.43 -10.15
N GLU A 31 -1.88 -1.15 -10.43
CA GLU A 31 -1.44 -0.45 -11.64
C GLU A 31 -0.86 0.94 -11.31
N LYS A 32 -0.16 1.54 -12.27
CA LYS A 32 0.19 2.96 -12.21
C LYS A 32 -1.07 3.81 -12.39
N ALA A 33 -1.14 4.91 -11.65
CA ALA A 33 -2.25 5.84 -11.73
C ALA A 33 -1.75 7.29 -11.74
N VAL A 34 -2.65 8.21 -12.04
CA VAL A 34 -2.40 9.65 -11.99
C VAL A 34 -3.38 10.28 -11.01
N LEU A 35 -2.86 11.10 -10.10
CA LEU A 35 -3.66 11.84 -9.14
C LEU A 35 -3.20 13.29 -9.08
N LYS A 36 -4.16 14.22 -9.16
CA LYS A 36 -3.88 15.66 -9.17
C LYS A 36 -3.11 16.06 -7.91
N ASN A 37 -2.08 16.88 -8.07
CA ASN A 37 -1.17 17.32 -7.00
C ASN A 37 -0.33 16.21 -6.36
N CYS A 38 -0.26 15.01 -6.95
CA CYS A 38 0.61 13.91 -6.52
C CYS A 38 1.73 13.64 -7.53
N GLU A 39 2.81 13.04 -7.07
CA GLU A 39 3.93 12.60 -7.91
C GLU A 39 3.49 11.41 -8.76
N GLU A 40 3.52 11.55 -10.09
CA GLU A 40 3.03 10.52 -11.03
C GLU A 40 3.80 9.21 -10.89
N GLN A 41 5.13 9.28 -10.71
CA GLN A 41 5.94 8.09 -10.47
C GLN A 41 5.59 7.33 -9.18
N ASN A 42 4.97 8.02 -8.20
CA ASN A 42 4.65 7.51 -6.87
C ASN A 42 3.12 7.52 -6.64
N THR A 43 2.37 7.25 -7.70
CA THR A 43 0.91 7.14 -7.66
C THR A 43 0.48 5.81 -8.28
N TYR A 44 -0.33 5.06 -7.53
CA TYR A 44 -0.75 3.71 -7.85
C TYR A 44 -2.23 3.53 -7.55
N SER A 45 -2.88 2.65 -8.29
CA SER A 45 -4.26 2.22 -8.04
C SER A 45 -4.32 0.75 -7.72
N TYR A 46 -5.21 0.38 -6.81
CA TYR A 46 -5.61 -0.99 -6.56
C TYR A 46 -7.08 -1.15 -6.92
N THR A 47 -7.41 -2.17 -7.68
CA THR A 47 -8.78 -2.55 -8.04
C THR A 47 -9.02 -3.99 -7.61
N SER A 48 -9.94 -4.21 -6.68
CA SER A 48 -10.35 -5.57 -6.29
C SER A 48 -11.12 -6.24 -7.44
N ILE A 49 -11.22 -7.57 -7.40
CA ILE A 49 -12.07 -8.32 -8.36
C ILE A 49 -13.56 -7.96 -8.27
N ARG A 50 -13.99 -7.27 -7.20
CA ARG A 50 -15.36 -6.75 -7.04
C ARG A 50 -15.55 -5.33 -7.55
N GLY A 51 -14.50 -4.70 -8.09
CA GLY A 51 -14.53 -3.34 -8.63
C GLY A 51 -14.24 -2.23 -7.62
N THR A 52 -14.12 -2.54 -6.32
CA THR A 52 -13.69 -1.55 -5.32
C THR A 52 -12.31 -1.02 -5.69
N THR A 53 -12.22 0.30 -5.87
CA THR A 53 -11.00 0.97 -6.35
C THR A 53 -10.42 1.90 -5.28
N VAL A 54 -9.10 1.87 -5.13
CA VAL A 54 -8.35 2.79 -4.28
C VAL A 54 -7.21 3.37 -5.10
N ILE A 55 -7.03 4.68 -5.09
CA ILE A 55 -5.87 5.37 -5.66
C ILE A 55 -5.08 5.99 -4.53
N LEU A 56 -3.78 5.71 -4.46
CA LEU A 56 -2.87 6.29 -3.49
C LEU A 56 -1.74 7.02 -4.22
N GLY A 57 -1.53 8.29 -3.87
CA GLY A 57 -0.45 9.11 -4.42
C GLY A 57 0.35 9.83 -3.35
N LEU A 58 1.67 9.89 -3.53
CA LEU A 58 2.53 10.77 -2.74
C LEU A 58 2.29 12.23 -3.15
N LYS A 59 1.87 13.08 -2.21
CA LYS A 59 1.60 14.50 -2.49
C LYS A 59 2.88 15.23 -2.89
N ARG A 60 2.85 15.98 -4.01
CA ARG A 60 3.96 16.84 -4.44
C ARG A 60 4.27 17.86 -3.34
N ARG A 61 5.53 17.92 -2.94
CA ARG A 61 6.00 18.89 -1.93
C ARG A 61 5.98 20.31 -2.54
N ARG A 62 5.41 21.28 -1.82
CA ARG A 62 5.64 22.70 -2.10
C ARG A 62 6.76 23.18 -1.17
N PHE A 63 7.51 24.20 -1.57
CA PHE A 63 8.62 24.78 -0.77
C PHE A 63 8.25 25.20 0.68
N LYS A 64 6.95 25.26 1.02
CA LYS A 64 6.43 25.59 2.37
C LYS A 64 5.91 24.37 3.16
N ASP A 65 5.86 23.18 2.57
CA ASP A 65 5.46 21.96 3.28
C ASP A 65 6.67 21.46 4.10
N MET A 66 6.51 21.37 5.43
CA MET A 66 7.49 20.76 6.34
C MET A 66 7.86 19.33 5.90
N ASN A 67 8.98 18.80 6.41
CA ASN A 67 9.59 17.47 6.15
C ASN A 67 8.70 16.21 6.33
N ILE A 68 7.38 16.35 6.44
CA ILE A 68 6.43 15.26 6.64
C ILE A 68 5.78 14.92 5.30
N SER A 69 6.02 13.69 4.80
CA SER A 69 5.36 13.21 3.59
C SER A 69 3.86 13.02 3.85
N LYS A 70 3.04 13.32 2.84
CA LYS A 70 1.59 13.20 2.87
C LYS A 70 1.17 12.30 1.72
N TYR A 71 0.30 11.34 1.98
CA TYR A 71 -0.26 10.45 0.98
C TYR A 71 -1.74 10.80 0.82
N ILE A 72 -2.15 11.05 -0.42
CA ILE A 72 -3.55 11.26 -0.77
C ILE A 72 -4.11 9.92 -1.18
N ILE A 73 -5.23 9.54 -0.56
CA ILE A 73 -5.95 8.31 -0.85
C ILE A 73 -7.31 8.73 -1.39
N VAL A 74 -7.68 8.24 -2.57
CA VAL A 74 -9.00 8.43 -3.16
C VAL A 74 -9.67 7.07 -3.23
N THR A 75 -10.86 6.98 -2.68
CA THR A 75 -11.79 5.85 -2.80
C THR A 75 -12.98 6.28 -3.65
N ASP A 76 -13.91 5.37 -3.90
CA ASP A 76 -15.14 5.69 -4.65
C ASP A 76 -15.98 6.79 -3.95
N ASP A 77 -15.93 6.85 -2.62
CA ASP A 77 -16.78 7.74 -1.81
C ASP A 77 -16.07 9.02 -1.33
N ALA A 78 -14.74 8.99 -1.17
CA ALA A 78 -14.04 10.04 -0.44
C ALA A 78 -12.55 10.19 -0.80
N GLN A 79 -12.00 11.33 -0.37
CA GLN A 79 -10.57 11.58 -0.36
C GLN A 79 -10.05 11.68 1.08
N HIS A 80 -9.04 10.88 1.41
CA HIS A 80 -8.39 10.84 2.71
C HIS A 80 -6.93 11.30 2.60
N VAL A 81 -6.38 11.75 3.72
CA VAL A 81 -4.97 12.17 3.80
C VAL A 81 -4.28 11.44 4.93
N PHE A 82 -3.32 10.60 4.54
CA PHE A 82 -2.41 9.93 5.46
C PHE A 82 -1.13 10.76 5.55
N LYS A 83 -0.49 10.75 6.72
CA LYS A 83 0.71 11.55 6.98
C LYS A 83 1.75 10.72 7.69
N GLU A 84 3.01 10.88 7.31
CA GLU A 84 4.11 10.37 8.12
C GLU A 84 4.07 11.03 9.51
N LYS A 85 4.44 10.28 10.54
CA LYS A 85 4.65 10.81 11.88
C LYS A 85 6.14 10.80 12.18
N PRO A 86 6.75 11.96 12.46
CA PRO A 86 8.12 11.97 12.95
C PRO A 86 8.15 11.20 14.28
N GLY A 87 8.90 10.10 14.31
CA GLY A 87 9.18 9.36 15.54
C GLY A 87 10.20 10.09 16.43
N ARG A 88 10.45 9.53 17.63
CA ARG A 88 11.59 9.97 18.47
C ARG A 88 12.94 9.65 17.82
N ASN A 89 12.97 8.57 17.04
CA ASN A 89 14.08 8.21 16.15
C ASN A 89 13.64 8.54 14.73
N LEU A 90 14.36 9.44 14.05
CA LEU A 90 14.04 9.95 12.70
C LEU A 90 14.02 8.88 11.57
N ILE A 91 14.09 7.59 11.88
CA ILE A 91 14.52 6.52 10.96
C ILE A 91 13.49 5.38 10.79
N GLN A 92 12.31 5.45 11.42
CA GLN A 92 11.30 4.39 11.26
C GLN A 92 10.07 4.87 10.48
N PHE A 93 9.67 4.09 9.48
CA PHE A 93 8.46 4.34 8.70
C PHE A 93 7.24 4.29 9.62
N LYS A 94 6.46 5.37 9.64
CA LYS A 94 5.20 5.43 10.39
C LYS A 94 4.25 6.39 9.72
N VAL A 95 3.14 5.85 9.24
CA VAL A 95 2.09 6.57 8.54
C VAL A 95 0.79 6.39 9.30
N VAL A 96 0.05 7.47 9.46
CA VAL A 96 -1.25 7.43 10.12
C VAL A 96 -2.28 8.22 9.33
N GLY A 97 -3.53 7.78 9.41
CA GLY A 97 -4.65 8.47 8.82
C GLY A 97 -5.98 7.97 9.35
N GLN A 98 -7.03 8.68 8.99
CA GLN A 98 -8.39 8.33 9.33
C GLN A 98 -9.12 7.92 8.05
N LEU A 99 -9.79 6.77 8.10
CA LEU A 99 -10.66 6.24 7.06
C LEU A 99 -12.05 6.12 7.69
N ASP A 100 -12.95 7.02 7.30
CA ASP A 100 -14.26 7.20 7.93
C ASP A 100 -14.15 7.38 9.45
N GLU A 101 -14.75 6.48 10.24
CA GLU A 101 -14.68 6.48 11.70
C GLU A 101 -13.48 5.71 12.26
N HIS A 102 -12.68 5.06 11.41
CA HIS A 102 -11.59 4.20 11.82
C HIS A 102 -10.23 4.89 11.70
N TYR A 103 -9.37 4.64 12.68
CA TYR A 103 -7.98 5.10 12.65
C TYR A 103 -7.07 4.00 12.13
N MET A 104 -6.37 4.27 11.02
CA MET A 104 -5.38 3.36 10.45
C MET A 104 -3.96 3.85 10.75
N LYS A 105 -3.12 2.91 11.18
CA LYS A 105 -1.68 3.11 11.39
C LYS A 105 -0.94 2.05 10.57
N VAL A 106 0.01 2.48 9.77
CA VAL A 106 0.95 1.61 9.07
C VAL A 106 2.36 1.98 9.51
N GLU A 107 3.14 1.02 9.99
CA GLU A 107 4.48 1.27 10.49
C GLU A 107 5.42 0.11 10.20
N GLU A 108 6.72 0.38 10.27
CA GLU A 108 7.74 -0.65 10.29
C GLU A 108 7.78 -1.34 11.66
N ASN A 109 7.73 -2.68 11.67
CA ASN A 109 7.85 -3.47 12.90
C ASN A 109 9.32 -3.75 13.26
N SER A 110 9.57 -4.52 14.33
CA SER A 110 10.92 -4.86 14.79
C SER A 110 11.75 -5.66 13.79
N ASP A 111 11.07 -6.38 12.91
CA ASP A 111 11.69 -7.30 11.94
C ASP A 111 12.00 -6.58 10.61
N GLY A 112 11.64 -5.29 10.49
CA GLY A 112 11.79 -4.53 9.25
C GLY A 112 10.68 -4.79 8.24
N ASP A 113 9.55 -5.36 8.67
CA ASP A 113 8.37 -5.57 7.83
C ASP A 113 7.35 -4.44 8.00
N MET A 114 6.49 -4.24 7.00
CA MET A 114 5.40 -3.28 7.11
C MET A 114 4.22 -3.91 7.86
N GLU A 115 3.76 -3.28 8.93
CA GLU A 115 2.64 -3.73 9.74
C GLU A 115 1.52 -2.69 9.74
N ALA A 116 0.28 -3.16 9.60
CA ALA A 116 -0.92 -2.35 9.59
C ALA A 116 -1.83 -2.66 10.78
N HIS A 117 -2.37 -1.60 11.37
CA HIS A 117 -3.33 -1.63 12.46
C HIS A 117 -4.54 -0.76 12.15
N ILE A 118 -5.73 -1.22 12.52
CA ILE A 118 -6.98 -0.45 12.50
C ILE A 118 -7.52 -0.41 13.93
N ASP A 119 -7.80 0.79 14.44
CA ASP A 119 -8.28 1.01 15.81
C ASP A 119 -7.44 0.29 16.87
N LYS A 120 -6.11 0.35 16.69
CA LYS A 120 -5.09 -0.30 17.54
C LYS A 120 -5.09 -1.83 17.51
N LYS A 121 -5.92 -2.45 16.67
CA LYS A 121 -5.88 -3.90 16.40
C LYS A 121 -5.01 -4.17 15.20
N TYR A 122 -4.18 -5.21 15.30
CA TYR A 122 -3.44 -5.76 14.18
C TYR A 122 -4.39 -6.20 13.07
N VAL A 123 -4.06 -5.91 11.81
CA VAL A 123 -4.84 -6.38 10.65
C VAL A 123 -3.99 -7.03 9.57
N ALA A 124 -2.72 -6.62 9.39
CA ALA A 124 -1.85 -7.25 8.40
C ALA A 124 -0.37 -6.97 8.65
N THR A 125 0.48 -7.87 8.14
CA THR A 125 1.91 -7.68 7.93
C THR A 125 2.23 -7.94 6.46
N VAL A 126 3.02 -7.07 5.84
CA VAL A 126 3.56 -7.26 4.49
C VAL A 126 5.07 -7.38 4.59
N LYS A 127 5.59 -8.49 4.07
CA LYS A 127 7.01 -8.83 4.15
C LYS A 127 7.52 -9.39 2.83
N GLU A 128 8.82 -9.22 2.59
CA GLU A 128 9.48 -9.92 1.49
C GLU A 128 9.80 -11.34 1.92
N LYS A 129 9.42 -12.35 1.12
CA LYS A 129 9.92 -13.71 1.31
C LYS A 129 11.15 -13.91 0.41
N GLY A 130 12.24 -14.37 1.02
CA GLY A 130 13.44 -14.80 0.29
C GLY A 130 13.21 -16.02 -0.62
N ALA A 131 14.26 -16.40 -1.35
CA ALA A 131 14.38 -17.48 -2.35
C ALA A 131 13.45 -17.39 -3.59
N ASP A 132 12.15 -17.15 -3.42
CA ASP A 132 11.18 -17.06 -4.53
C ASP A 132 10.90 -15.61 -4.95
N GLY A 133 11.35 -14.64 -4.15
CA GLY A 133 11.34 -13.19 -4.43
C GLY A 133 9.99 -12.49 -4.28
N ASN A 134 8.89 -13.23 -4.07
CA ASN A 134 7.55 -12.65 -4.01
C ASN A 134 7.26 -12.01 -2.64
N THR A 135 6.74 -10.78 -2.65
CA THR A 135 6.20 -10.12 -1.45
C THR A 135 4.95 -10.87 -0.98
N ALA A 136 4.86 -11.12 0.33
CA ALA A 136 3.74 -11.80 0.96
C ALA A 136 2.97 -10.87 1.91
N ILE A 137 1.65 -10.98 1.91
CA ILE A 137 0.75 -10.29 2.84
C ILE A 137 0.16 -11.35 3.77
N MET A 138 0.40 -11.23 5.07
CA MET A 138 -0.29 -11.98 6.11
C MET A 138 -1.38 -11.09 6.69
N ALA A 139 -2.64 -11.45 6.51
CA ALA A 139 -3.78 -10.67 6.98
C ALA A 139 -4.54 -11.40 8.08
N ASP A 140 -5.14 -10.63 9.00
CA ASP A 140 -6.14 -11.16 9.93
C ASP A 140 -7.33 -11.76 9.16
N SER A 141 -7.97 -12.79 9.73
CA SER A 141 -9.14 -13.43 9.11
C SER A 141 -10.34 -12.48 8.97
N GLU A 142 -10.46 -11.48 9.83
CA GLU A 142 -11.53 -10.48 9.81
C GLU A 142 -11.30 -9.38 8.76
N LEU A 143 -10.08 -9.28 8.20
CA LEU A 143 -9.82 -8.33 7.12
C LEU A 143 -10.43 -8.85 5.81
N ASP A 144 -11.43 -8.13 5.32
CA ASP A 144 -12.00 -8.32 3.99
C ASP A 144 -11.00 -7.86 2.93
N ASP A 145 -10.51 -8.82 2.15
CA ASP A 145 -9.55 -8.67 1.05
C ASP A 145 -10.12 -7.99 -0.19
N LEU A 146 -11.44 -7.80 -0.22
CA LEU A 146 -12.12 -7.07 -1.28
C LEU A 146 -12.48 -5.64 -0.85
N SER A 147 -12.06 -5.23 0.36
CA SER A 147 -12.34 -3.91 0.91
C SER A 147 -11.30 -2.86 0.55
N MET A 148 -11.69 -1.58 0.62
CA MET A 148 -10.75 -0.46 0.48
C MET A 148 -9.63 -0.49 1.53
N LYS A 149 -9.87 -1.02 2.73
CA LYS A 149 -8.86 -1.13 3.80
C LYS A 149 -7.72 -2.03 3.36
N PHE A 150 -8.04 -3.16 2.71
CA PHE A 150 -7.04 -4.06 2.14
C PHE A 150 -6.28 -3.38 0.98
N GLY A 151 -6.99 -2.72 0.08
CA GLY A 151 -6.36 -1.95 -1.01
C GLY A 151 -5.38 -0.88 -0.53
N ILE A 152 -5.73 -0.15 0.54
CA ILE A 152 -4.82 0.83 1.16
C ILE A 152 -3.56 0.15 1.71
N ILE A 153 -3.68 -1.01 2.37
CA ILE A 153 -2.54 -1.76 2.89
C ILE A 153 -1.62 -2.20 1.75
N VAL A 154 -2.20 -2.75 0.66
CA VAL A 154 -1.45 -3.13 -0.54
C VAL A 154 -0.67 -1.95 -1.11
N LEU A 155 -1.32 -0.81 -1.32
CA LEU A 155 -0.68 0.37 -1.91
C LEU A 155 0.33 1.05 -0.98
N MET A 156 0.12 0.99 0.34
CA MET A 156 1.06 1.56 1.31
C MET A 156 2.41 0.84 1.27
N TYR A 157 2.45 -0.43 0.84
CA TYR A 157 3.70 -1.15 0.67
C TYR A 157 4.64 -0.49 -0.35
N PHE A 158 4.10 0.09 -1.43
CA PHE A 158 4.90 0.83 -2.40
C PHE A 158 5.52 2.09 -1.76
N MET A 159 4.75 2.77 -0.89
CA MET A 159 5.25 3.94 -0.15
C MET A 159 6.29 3.54 0.89
N TYR A 160 6.14 2.38 1.51
CA TYR A 160 7.11 1.80 2.42
C TYR A 160 8.44 1.51 1.70
N LYS A 161 8.40 0.88 0.52
CA LYS A 161 9.61 0.62 -0.28
C LYS A 161 10.28 1.92 -0.75
N LEU A 162 9.48 2.92 -1.15
CA LEU A 162 9.99 4.26 -1.47
C LEU A 162 10.71 4.89 -0.28
N TYR A 163 10.12 4.79 0.92
CA TYR A 163 10.74 5.28 2.16
C TYR A 163 12.09 4.60 2.44
N LYS A 164 12.16 3.28 2.27
CA LYS A 164 13.40 2.49 2.43
C LYS A 164 14.47 2.81 1.39
N ARG A 165 14.15 3.58 0.35
CA ARG A 165 15.01 3.82 -0.83
C ARG A 165 15.43 2.52 -1.51
N GLU A 166 14.67 1.47 -1.32
CA GLU A 166 14.88 0.19 -1.96
C GLU A 166 14.22 0.27 -3.33
N THR A 167 15.00 0.06 -4.39
CA THR A 167 14.43 -0.16 -5.72
C THR A 167 13.70 -1.49 -5.69
N TRP A 168 12.41 -1.45 -5.37
CA TRP A 168 11.56 -2.61 -5.51
C TRP A 168 11.34 -2.84 -7.01
N ASP A 169 11.90 -3.91 -7.54
CA ASP A 169 11.89 -4.20 -8.98
C ASP A 169 10.47 -4.23 -9.53
N VAL A 170 9.48 -4.59 -8.74
CA VAL A 170 8.07 -4.62 -9.16
C VAL A 170 7.52 -3.23 -9.48
N ALA A 171 7.95 -2.16 -8.81
CA ALA A 171 7.55 -0.80 -9.16
C ALA A 171 8.11 -0.35 -10.53
N LYS A 172 9.29 -0.86 -10.91
CA LYS A 172 9.86 -0.71 -12.27
C LYS A 172 9.20 -1.65 -13.27
N LEU A 173 8.70 -2.80 -12.82
CA LEU A 173 7.94 -3.73 -13.66
C LEU A 173 6.56 -3.16 -14.03
N LEU A 174 6.08 -2.11 -13.38
CA LEU A 174 4.88 -1.36 -13.81
C LEU A 174 5.20 -0.18 -14.75
N GLU A 175 6.47 0.00 -15.14
CA GLU A 175 6.90 0.88 -16.26
C GLU A 175 6.85 0.12 -17.60
#